data_AF-A0AAQ0U8R8-F1
#
_entry.id   AF-A0AAQ0U8R8-F1
#
_cell.length_a   1.000
_cell.length_b   1.000
_cell.length_c   1.000
_cell.angle_alpha   90.00
_cell.angle_beta   90.00
_cell.angle_gamma   90.00
#
_symmetry.space_group_name_H-M   'P 1'
#
loop_
_entity.id
_entity.type
_entity.pdbx_description
1 polymer ?
#
loop_
_entity_poly.entity_id
_entity_poly.type
_entity_poly.pdbx_seq_one_letter_code
_entity_poly.pdbx_strand_id
1 'polypeptide(L)'
;MANEFGVTAWGRAWLRTVERTAASGPNPSLPTARTLARNGSVEFTVVSSGTVVAEVSTKAKTSSVTIGVPLWTKSEIAAVKNLLRSAGKANRSVSTGELPDSIVTDLQARNIAVAVDLSECTANCDCSGRRSPCVHHLAAIYALAGRIDEEPALAVTLRSAPVKAGKKSTSTHPPEWIPLSDIDIRSFYGD
;
A
#
# COMPACT_ATOMS: atom_id res chain seq x y z
N MET A 1 11.33 12.19 11.36
CA MET A 1 11.93 11.75 10.07
C MET A 1 10.93 12.06 8.98
N ALA A 2 11.33 12.69 7.89
CA ALA A 2 10.42 12.95 6.77
C ALA A 2 10.06 11.60 6.14
N ASN A 3 8.80 11.15 6.26
CA ASN A 3 8.39 9.93 5.56
C ASN A 3 8.45 10.23 4.05
N GLU A 4 9.43 9.64 3.38
CA GLU A 4 9.53 9.68 1.93
C GLU A 4 8.62 8.59 1.36
N PHE A 5 7.81 8.94 0.36
CA PHE A 5 6.91 8.01 -0.29
C PHE A 5 7.53 7.51 -1.57
N GLY A 6 7.23 6.25 -1.91
CA GLY A 6 7.77 5.56 -3.06
C GLY A 6 9.25 5.25 -2.93
N VAL A 7 9.71 4.85 -1.75
CA VAL A 7 11.11 4.43 -1.53
C VAL A 7 11.40 3.05 -2.12
N THR A 8 10.40 2.18 -2.21
CA THR A 8 10.45 0.89 -2.90
C THR A 8 9.84 1.00 -4.31
N ALA A 9 10.14 0.06 -5.21
CA ALA A 9 9.49 0.01 -6.52
C ALA A 9 7.96 -0.17 -6.40
N TRP A 10 7.49 -0.78 -5.32
CA TRP A 10 6.08 -1.01 -5.02
C TRP A 10 5.34 0.29 -4.71
N GLY A 11 5.79 1.04 -3.69
CA GLY A 11 5.18 2.33 -3.35
C GLY A 11 5.37 3.35 -4.47
N ARG A 12 6.50 3.31 -5.18
CA ARG A 12 6.77 4.20 -6.33
C ARG A 12 5.82 3.95 -7.49
N ALA A 13 5.34 2.71 -7.68
CA ALA A 13 4.32 2.40 -8.68
C ALA A 13 3.01 3.15 -8.38
N TRP A 14 2.60 3.21 -7.12
CA TRP A 14 1.41 3.94 -6.68
C TRP A 14 1.62 5.46 -6.68
N LEU A 15 2.79 5.93 -6.26
CA LEU A 15 3.10 7.36 -6.27
C LEU A 15 3.00 7.97 -7.68
N ARG A 16 3.45 7.23 -8.71
CA ARG A 16 3.39 7.69 -10.10
C ARG A 16 1.96 7.91 -10.62
N THR A 17 0.95 7.27 -10.05
CA THR A 17 -0.46 7.46 -10.49
C THR A 17 -0.97 8.85 -10.11
N VAL A 18 -0.50 9.37 -8.97
CA VAL A 18 -0.76 10.73 -8.51
C VAL A 18 -0.09 11.76 -9.41
N GLU A 19 1.15 11.51 -9.83
CA GLU A 19 1.92 12.41 -10.70
C GLU A 19 1.34 12.47 -12.12
N ARG A 20 0.84 11.35 -12.65
CA ARG A 20 0.22 11.25 -13.99
C ARG A 20 -1.12 11.97 -14.11
N THR A 21 -1.83 12.13 -12.99
CA THR A 21 -3.09 12.89 -12.96
C THR A 21 -2.92 14.36 -13.37
N ALA A 22 -1.67 14.85 -13.46
CA ALA A 22 -1.33 16.17 -13.97
C ALA A 22 -1.45 16.35 -15.50
N ALA A 23 -2.01 15.39 -16.25
CA ALA A 23 -2.19 15.49 -17.70
C ALA A 23 -2.99 16.73 -18.16
N SER A 24 -3.82 17.32 -17.27
CA SER A 24 -4.54 18.59 -17.50
C SER A 24 -3.86 19.81 -16.85
N GLY A 25 -2.59 19.68 -16.45
CA GLY A 25 -1.82 20.65 -15.65
C GLY A 25 -1.60 20.19 -14.20
N PRO A 26 -0.60 20.76 -13.49
CA PRO A 26 -0.28 20.36 -12.12
C PRO A 26 -1.48 20.59 -11.19
N ASN A 27 -1.97 19.52 -10.56
CA ASN A 27 -3.05 19.63 -9.59
C ASN A 27 -2.53 20.40 -8.36
N PRO A 28 -3.05 21.61 -8.06
CA PRO A 28 -2.51 22.46 -7.00
C PRO A 28 -2.71 21.86 -5.60
N SER A 29 -3.55 20.83 -5.47
CA SER A 29 -3.76 20.11 -4.22
C SER A 29 -2.61 19.16 -3.85
N LEU A 30 -1.68 18.86 -4.78
CA LEU A 30 -0.61 17.87 -4.56
C LEU A 30 0.32 18.20 -3.37
N PRO A 31 0.83 19.44 -3.21
CA PRO A 31 1.69 19.76 -2.06
C PRO A 31 0.94 19.60 -0.73
N THR A 32 -0.31 20.03 -0.68
CA THR A 32 -1.17 19.92 0.50
C THR A 32 -1.47 18.46 0.82
N ALA A 33 -1.86 17.66 -0.17
CA ALA A 33 -2.12 16.23 -0.02
C ALA A 33 -0.89 15.48 0.51
N ARG A 34 0.30 15.78 -0.06
CA ARG A 34 1.57 15.21 0.41
C ARG A 34 1.88 15.60 1.85
N THR A 35 1.54 16.83 2.25
CA THR A 35 1.71 17.30 3.64
C THR A 35 0.78 16.57 4.60
N LEU A 36 -0.49 16.38 4.23
CA LEU A 36 -1.48 15.65 5.03
C LEU A 36 -1.09 14.18 5.21
N ALA A 37 -0.57 13.53 4.17
CA ALA A 37 -0.07 12.17 4.31
C ALA A 37 1.15 12.11 5.24
N ARG A 38 2.08 13.07 5.13
CA ARG A 38 3.33 13.09 5.90
C ARG A 38 3.15 13.37 7.38
N ASN A 39 2.21 14.23 7.75
CA ASN A 39 2.00 14.62 9.13
C ASN A 39 1.05 13.67 9.88
N GLY A 40 0.77 12.48 9.32
CA GLY A 40 -0.08 11.48 9.95
C GLY A 40 -1.58 11.82 9.93
N SER A 41 -2.02 12.73 9.06
CA SER A 41 -3.43 13.10 8.98
C SER A 41 -4.30 12.07 8.24
N VAL A 42 -3.75 10.94 7.81
CA VAL A 42 -4.46 9.87 7.11
C VAL A 42 -4.41 8.61 7.96
N GLU A 43 -5.58 8.11 8.33
CA GLU A 43 -5.73 6.86 9.06
C GLU A 43 -6.50 5.85 8.20
N PHE A 44 -5.90 4.69 7.93
CA PHE A 44 -6.57 3.64 7.16
C PHE A 44 -7.45 2.78 8.07
N THR A 45 -8.75 2.77 7.80
CA THR A 45 -9.71 1.90 8.50
C THR A 45 -9.85 0.55 7.79
N VAL A 46 -9.71 0.52 6.46
CA VAL A 46 -9.76 -0.71 5.66
C VAL A 46 -8.71 -0.64 4.55
N VAL A 47 -7.88 -1.68 4.43
CA VAL A 47 -7.05 -1.94 3.25
C VAL A 47 -7.19 -3.41 2.91
N SER A 48 -7.89 -3.73 1.82
CA SER A 48 -8.24 -5.10 1.44
C SER A 48 -8.39 -5.23 -0.07
N SER A 49 -8.65 -6.44 -0.58
CA SER A 49 -8.89 -6.69 -2.01
C SER A 49 -9.85 -5.68 -2.64
N GLY A 50 -9.29 -4.83 -3.50
CA GLY A 50 -10.02 -3.84 -4.29
C GLY A 50 -10.62 -2.68 -3.50
N THR A 51 -10.37 -2.57 -2.19
CA THR A 51 -11.00 -1.53 -1.36
C THR A 51 -9.99 -0.92 -0.39
N VAL A 52 -9.91 0.41 -0.42
CA VAL A 52 -9.20 1.22 0.57
C VAL A 52 -10.19 2.20 1.19
N VAL A 53 -10.28 2.22 2.51
CA VAL A 53 -11.06 3.20 3.27
C VAL A 53 -10.11 3.90 4.24
N ALA A 54 -10.15 5.22 4.23
CA ALA A 54 -9.34 6.06 5.10
C ALA A 54 -10.13 7.25 5.65
N GLU A 55 -9.75 7.69 6.83
CA GLU A 55 -10.16 8.97 7.38
C GLU A 55 -9.02 9.97 7.20
N VAL A 56 -9.34 11.13 6.63
CA VAL A 56 -8.37 12.19 6.40
C VAL A 56 -8.76 13.41 7.23
N SER A 57 -7.94 13.72 8.21
CA SER A 57 -8.14 14.83 9.14
C SER A 57 -7.51 16.11 8.58
N THR A 58 -8.30 17.16 8.49
CA THR A 58 -7.80 18.52 8.19
C THR A 58 -8.10 19.44 9.36
N LYS A 59 -7.57 20.66 9.34
CA LYS A 59 -7.91 21.67 10.35
C LYS A 59 -9.41 21.96 10.46
N ALA A 60 -10.16 21.76 9.38
CA ALA A 60 -11.58 22.07 9.32
C ALA A 60 -12.45 20.89 9.76
N LYS A 61 -12.17 19.70 9.22
CA LYS A 61 -12.93 18.47 9.51
C LYS A 61 -12.14 17.22 9.11
N THR A 62 -12.56 16.09 9.66
CA THR A 62 -12.22 14.75 9.17
C THR A 62 -13.17 14.36 8.05
N SER A 63 -12.65 13.75 6.99
CA SER A 63 -13.41 13.31 5.83
C SER A 63 -13.14 11.84 5.55
N SER A 64 -14.21 11.07 5.34
CA SER A 64 -14.10 9.66 4.96
C SER A 64 -13.83 9.56 3.45
N VAL A 65 -12.86 8.73 3.08
CA VAL A 65 -12.44 8.48 1.71
C VAL A 65 -12.53 6.99 1.45
N THR A 66 -13.27 6.60 0.41
CA THR A 66 -13.36 5.23 -0.08
C THR A 66 -12.83 5.18 -1.51
N ILE A 67 -11.86 4.30 -1.75
CA ILE A 67 -11.22 4.10 -3.05
C ILE A 67 -11.44 2.65 -3.45
N GLY A 68 -12.14 2.46 -4.57
CA GLY A 68 -12.26 1.17 -5.21
C GLY A 68 -11.13 1.00 -6.21
N VAL A 69 -10.32 -0.03 -6.00
CA VAL A 69 -9.19 -0.38 -6.85
C VAL A 69 -9.61 -1.56 -7.72
N PRO A 70 -9.49 -1.47 -9.05
CA PRO A 70 -9.69 -2.62 -9.92
C PRO A 70 -8.84 -3.81 -9.47
N LEU A 71 -9.31 -5.02 -9.72
CA LEU A 71 -8.56 -6.23 -9.41
C LEU A 71 -7.79 -6.70 -10.65
N TRP A 72 -6.73 -7.45 -10.43
CA TRP A 72 -6.13 -8.27 -11.47
C TRP A 72 -7.12 -9.32 -11.97
N THR A 73 -7.04 -9.61 -13.25
CA THR A 73 -7.74 -10.72 -13.88
C THR A 73 -7.27 -12.06 -13.32
N LYS A 74 -8.05 -13.12 -13.52
CA LYS A 74 -7.69 -14.47 -13.05
C LYS A 74 -6.35 -14.96 -13.61
N SER A 75 -6.04 -14.62 -14.87
CA SER A 75 -4.77 -14.97 -15.52
C SER A 75 -3.60 -14.21 -14.90
N GLU A 76 -3.74 -12.91 -14.66
CA GLU A 76 -2.72 -12.09 -13.98
C GLU A 76 -2.47 -12.58 -12.55
N ILE A 77 -3.52 -12.88 -11.77
CA ILE A 77 -3.39 -13.45 -10.43
C ILE A 77 -2.62 -14.78 -10.47
N ALA A 78 -2.91 -15.66 -11.43
CA ALA A 78 -2.18 -16.91 -11.59
C ALA A 78 -0.72 -16.68 -11.95
N ALA A 79 -0.44 -15.71 -12.84
CA ALA A 79 0.92 -15.34 -13.22
C ALA A 79 1.72 -14.77 -12.04
N VAL A 80 1.13 -13.86 -11.25
CA VAL A 80 1.73 -13.29 -10.04
C VAL A 80 2.03 -14.39 -9.02
N LYS A 81 1.07 -15.29 -8.75
CA LYS A 81 1.29 -16.42 -7.83
C LYS A 81 2.42 -17.34 -8.29
N ASN A 82 2.51 -17.61 -9.59
CA ASN A 82 3.57 -18.43 -10.15
C ASN A 82 4.94 -17.72 -10.04
N LEU A 83 4.99 -16.41 -10.31
CA LEU A 83 6.19 -15.60 -10.16
C LEU A 83 6.69 -15.61 -8.71
N LEU A 84 5.81 -15.29 -7.75
CA LEU A 84 6.16 -15.28 -6.32
C LEU A 84 6.64 -16.65 -5.84
N ARG A 85 5.99 -17.74 -6.27
CA ARG A 85 6.43 -19.10 -5.95
C ARG A 85 7.82 -19.42 -6.51
N SER A 86 8.09 -19.04 -7.76
CA SER A 86 9.40 -19.27 -8.38
C SER A 86 10.49 -18.43 -7.71
N ALA A 87 10.19 -17.17 -7.41
CA ALA A 87 11.10 -16.28 -6.69
C ALA A 87 11.39 -16.78 -5.27
N GLY A 88 10.39 -17.28 -4.54
CA GLY A 88 10.56 -17.88 -3.21
C GLY A 88 11.42 -19.15 -3.20
N LYS A 89 11.43 -19.92 -4.31
CA LYS A 89 12.35 -21.06 -4.46
C LYS A 89 13.80 -20.61 -4.66
N ALA A 90 14.01 -19.49 -5.34
CA ALA A 90 15.34 -18.96 -5.64
C ALA A 90 15.90 -18.06 -4.52
N ASN A 91 15.02 -17.42 -3.76
CA ASN A 91 15.36 -16.46 -2.71
C ASN A 91 14.54 -16.73 -1.44
N ARG A 92 15.23 -17.11 -0.36
CA ARG A 92 14.62 -17.44 0.93
C ARG A 92 13.85 -16.26 1.52
N SER A 93 14.33 -15.02 1.37
CA SER A 93 13.63 -13.81 1.83
C SER A 93 12.23 -13.68 1.23
N VAL A 94 12.08 -14.03 -0.05
CA VAL A 94 10.77 -14.04 -0.71
C VAL A 94 9.86 -15.12 -0.16
N SER A 95 10.43 -16.28 0.18
CA SER A 95 9.67 -17.34 0.85
C SER A 95 9.22 -16.96 2.26
N THR A 96 9.93 -16.05 2.93
CA THR A 96 9.57 -15.55 4.26
C THR A 96 8.69 -14.30 4.23
N GLY A 97 8.31 -13.82 3.03
CA GLY A 97 7.34 -12.75 2.84
C GLY A 97 7.91 -11.41 2.38
N GLU A 98 9.23 -11.27 2.24
CA GLU A 98 9.84 -10.06 1.67
C GLU A 98 9.60 -9.99 0.16
N LEU A 99 9.14 -8.86 -0.37
CA LEU A 99 8.94 -8.71 -1.82
C LEU A 99 9.93 -7.68 -2.39
N PRO A 100 11.08 -8.12 -2.92
CA PRO A 100 12.09 -7.23 -3.44
C PRO A 100 11.61 -6.52 -4.70
N ASP A 101 12.23 -5.37 -4.99
CA ASP A 101 11.90 -4.53 -6.16
C ASP A 101 12.00 -5.26 -7.51
N SER A 102 12.84 -6.30 -7.61
CA SER A 102 12.96 -7.13 -8.81
C SER A 102 11.64 -7.79 -9.21
N ILE A 103 10.76 -8.11 -8.24
CA ILE A 103 9.43 -8.67 -8.51
C ILE A 103 8.56 -7.66 -9.26
N VAL A 104 8.65 -6.37 -8.91
CA VAL A 104 7.92 -5.32 -9.63
C VAL A 104 8.40 -5.23 -11.08
N THR A 105 9.72 -5.33 -11.30
CA THR A 105 10.30 -5.36 -12.65
C THR A 105 9.80 -6.57 -13.45
N ASP A 106 9.76 -7.75 -12.84
CA ASP A 106 9.26 -8.98 -13.48
C ASP A 106 7.77 -8.89 -13.82
N LEU A 107 6.97 -8.26 -12.96
CA LEU A 107 5.54 -8.02 -13.22
C LEU A 107 5.36 -7.04 -14.38
N GLN A 108 6.13 -5.96 -14.42
CA GLN A 108 6.11 -4.99 -15.52
C GLN A 108 6.50 -5.63 -16.85
N ALA A 109 7.53 -6.48 -16.87
CA ALA A 109 7.93 -7.22 -18.07
C ALA A 109 6.83 -8.17 -18.60
N ARG A 110 5.89 -8.55 -17.73
CA ARG A 110 4.70 -9.37 -18.07
C ARG A 110 3.46 -8.51 -18.35
N ASN A 111 3.60 -7.19 -18.43
CA ASN A 111 2.51 -6.21 -18.56
C ASN A 111 1.47 -6.28 -17.42
N ILE A 112 1.88 -6.71 -16.22
CA ILE A 112 1.03 -6.76 -15.04
C ILE A 112 1.28 -5.50 -14.20
N ALA A 113 0.32 -4.58 -14.20
CA ALA A 113 0.43 -3.33 -13.47
C ALA A 113 0.17 -3.52 -11.96
N VAL A 114 1.15 -3.14 -11.13
CA VAL A 114 1.07 -3.16 -9.66
C VAL A 114 0.09 -2.11 -9.13
N ALA A 115 0.14 -0.90 -9.69
CA ALA A 115 -0.78 0.19 -9.37
C ALA A 115 -1.71 0.47 -10.55
N VAL A 116 -2.84 1.11 -10.26
CA VAL A 116 -3.87 1.47 -11.23
C VAL A 116 -3.91 2.98 -11.38
N ASP A 117 -4.17 3.48 -12.59
CA ASP A 117 -4.34 4.92 -12.78
C ASP A 117 -5.52 5.44 -11.94
N LEU A 118 -5.40 6.64 -11.39
CA LEU A 118 -6.46 7.21 -10.56
C LEU A 118 -7.77 7.40 -11.34
N SER A 119 -7.73 7.52 -12.66
CA SER A 119 -8.94 7.58 -13.50
C SER A 119 -9.72 6.26 -13.57
N GLU A 120 -9.03 5.13 -13.35
CA GLU A 120 -9.65 3.80 -13.36
C GLU A 120 -10.14 3.38 -11.97
N CYS A 121 -9.68 4.06 -10.91
CA CYS A 121 -10.17 3.87 -9.56
C CYS A 121 -11.51 4.57 -9.35
N THR A 122 -12.42 3.93 -8.61
CA THR A 122 -13.59 4.64 -8.09
C THR A 122 -13.17 5.41 -6.84
N ALA A 123 -13.69 6.62 -6.68
CA ALA A 123 -13.34 7.47 -5.55
C ALA A 123 -14.60 8.14 -5.00
N ASN A 124 -14.88 7.89 -3.73
CA ASN A 124 -15.92 8.57 -2.98
C ASN A 124 -15.30 9.29 -1.78
N CYS A 125 -15.67 10.55 -1.59
CA CYS A 125 -15.23 11.33 -0.45
C CYS A 125 -16.35 12.28 -0.02
N ASP A 126 -16.64 12.33 1.27
CA ASP A 126 -17.68 13.19 1.88
C ASP A 126 -17.25 14.67 2.04
N CYS A 127 -16.13 15.06 1.42
CA CYS A 127 -15.66 16.43 1.46
C CYS A 127 -16.50 17.35 0.57
N SER A 128 -16.62 18.63 0.94
CA SER A 128 -17.29 19.65 0.13
C SER A 128 -16.44 20.15 -1.05
N GLY A 129 -15.29 19.52 -1.31
CA GLY A 129 -14.38 19.89 -2.38
C GLY A 129 -14.96 19.59 -3.76
N ARG A 130 -14.79 20.52 -4.70
CA ARG A 130 -15.33 20.40 -6.08
C ARG A 130 -14.34 19.79 -7.10
N ARG A 131 -13.10 19.49 -6.67
CA ARG A 131 -12.06 18.93 -7.55
C ARG A 131 -12.06 17.42 -7.43
N SER A 132 -11.93 16.73 -8.57
CA SER A 132 -11.70 15.29 -8.63
C SER A 132 -10.37 15.01 -9.36
N PRO A 133 -9.42 14.29 -8.75
CA PRO A 133 -9.40 13.86 -7.35
C PRO A 133 -9.32 15.03 -6.37
N CYS A 134 -10.00 14.90 -5.22
CA CYS A 134 -9.93 15.88 -4.14
C CYS A 134 -8.61 15.74 -3.35
N VAL A 135 -8.28 16.72 -2.50
CA VAL A 135 -7.06 16.67 -1.68
C VAL A 135 -7.01 15.45 -0.76
N HIS A 136 -8.14 15.00 -0.23
CA HIS A 136 -8.22 13.84 0.67
C HIS A 136 -7.95 12.52 -0.07
N HIS A 137 -8.49 12.36 -1.28
CA HIS A 137 -8.18 11.21 -2.13
C HIS A 137 -6.68 11.17 -2.43
N LEU A 138 -6.10 12.29 -2.86
CA LEU A 138 -4.66 12.34 -3.14
C LEU A 138 -3.82 12.03 -1.88
N ALA A 139 -4.22 12.55 -0.71
CA ALA A 139 -3.55 12.28 0.56
C ALA A 139 -3.61 10.79 0.92
N ALA A 140 -4.77 10.14 0.71
CA ALA A 140 -4.94 8.71 0.92
C ALA A 140 -4.04 7.88 0.00
N ILE A 141 -3.87 8.25 -1.27
CA ILE A 141 -2.94 7.56 -2.18
C ILE A 141 -1.47 7.76 -1.78
N TYR A 142 -1.08 8.97 -1.35
CA TYR A 142 0.27 9.22 -0.82
C TYR A 142 0.56 8.34 0.41
N ALA A 143 -0.37 8.31 1.37
CA ALA A 143 -0.25 7.47 2.56
C ALA A 143 -0.24 5.97 2.20
N LEU A 144 -1.00 5.57 1.19
CA LEU A 144 -1.06 4.18 0.72
C LEU A 144 0.28 3.77 0.11
N ALA A 145 0.90 4.66 -0.68
CA ALA A 145 2.23 4.42 -1.22
C ALA A 145 3.27 4.20 -0.11
N GLY A 146 3.26 5.01 0.95
CA GLY A 146 4.12 4.81 2.12
C GLY A 146 3.84 3.49 2.84
N ARG A 147 2.57 3.15 3.06
CA ARG A 147 2.20 1.87 3.69
C ARG A 147 2.59 0.66 2.84
N ILE A 148 2.59 0.79 1.51
CA ILE A 148 3.07 -0.23 0.58
C ILE A 148 4.61 -0.30 0.56
N ASP A 149 5.31 0.81 0.77
CA ASP A 149 6.76 0.77 0.97
C ASP A 149 7.14 -0.02 2.21
N GLU A 150 6.37 0.13 3.30
CA GLU A 150 6.55 -0.61 4.55
C GLU A 150 6.13 -2.08 4.41
N GLU A 151 5.00 -2.36 3.75
CA GLU A 151 4.46 -3.70 3.56
C GLU A 151 4.09 -3.96 2.08
N PRO A 152 5.06 -4.32 1.22
CA PRO A 152 4.84 -4.57 -0.21
C PRO A 152 3.74 -5.60 -0.52
N ALA A 153 3.52 -6.56 0.37
CA ALA A 153 2.48 -7.58 0.23
C ALA A 153 1.06 -6.97 0.16
N LEU A 154 0.85 -5.77 0.70
CA LEU A 154 -0.41 -5.05 0.57
C LEU A 154 -0.73 -4.71 -0.87
N ALA A 155 0.25 -4.35 -1.71
CA ALA A 155 -0.01 -4.07 -3.12
C ALA A 155 -0.55 -5.30 -3.87
N VAL A 156 -0.01 -6.48 -3.57
CA VAL A 156 -0.48 -7.76 -4.11
C VAL A 156 -1.88 -8.08 -3.60
N THR A 157 -2.12 -7.90 -2.30
CA THR A 157 -3.43 -8.17 -1.67
C THR A 157 -4.51 -7.26 -2.22
N LEU A 158 -4.23 -5.97 -2.32
CA LEU A 158 -5.13 -4.94 -2.82
C LEU A 158 -5.57 -5.20 -4.27
N ARG A 159 -4.70 -5.77 -5.10
CA ARG A 159 -4.99 -6.10 -6.51
C ARG A 159 -5.50 -7.52 -6.71
N SER A 160 -5.42 -8.40 -5.71
CA SER A 160 -5.90 -9.78 -5.82
C SER A 160 -7.38 -9.89 -5.48
N ALA A 161 -8.06 -10.91 -6.00
CA ALA A 161 -9.40 -11.26 -5.55
C ALA A 161 -9.40 -11.67 -4.07
N PRO A 162 -10.48 -11.39 -3.32
CA PRO A 162 -10.58 -11.80 -1.93
C PRO A 162 -10.41 -13.31 -1.86
N VAL A 163 -9.44 -13.75 -1.08
CA VAL A 163 -9.29 -15.18 -0.79
C VAL A 163 -10.51 -15.55 0.05
N LYS A 164 -11.36 -16.46 -0.46
CA LYS A 164 -12.42 -17.08 0.36
C LYS A 164 -11.75 -17.53 1.65
N ALA A 165 -12.24 -17.10 2.80
CA ALA A 165 -11.67 -17.44 4.09
C ALA A 165 -11.70 -18.97 4.28
N GLY A 166 -10.68 -19.67 3.77
CA GLY A 166 -10.22 -20.91 4.38
C GLY A 166 -9.75 -20.53 5.79
N LYS A 167 -10.05 -21.36 6.79
CA LYS A 167 -9.62 -21.18 8.18
C LYS A 167 -8.21 -20.57 8.20
N LYS A 168 -8.09 -19.31 8.61
CA LYS A 168 -6.78 -18.69 8.80
C LYS A 168 -6.04 -19.56 9.81
N SER A 169 -4.95 -20.20 9.41
CA SER A 169 -3.93 -20.58 10.38
C SER A 169 -3.37 -19.25 10.86
N THR A 170 -3.79 -18.82 12.05
CA THR A 170 -3.05 -17.83 12.82
C THR A 170 -1.65 -18.39 13.04
N SER A 171 -0.70 -18.02 12.17
CA SER A 171 0.70 -18.00 12.57
C SER A 171 0.82 -16.89 13.60
N THR A 172 0.62 -17.26 14.86
CA THR A 172 1.07 -16.47 16.00
C THR A 172 2.59 -16.49 15.93
N HIS A 173 3.18 -15.59 15.15
CA HIS A 173 4.55 -15.19 15.42
C HIS A 173 4.51 -14.45 16.76
N PRO A 174 5.33 -14.83 17.75
CA PRO A 174 5.52 -13.98 18.92
C PRO A 174 5.89 -12.58 18.41
N PRO A 175 5.45 -11.51 19.11
CA PRO A 175 5.78 -10.16 18.69
C PRO A 175 7.28 -10.05 18.44
N GLU A 176 7.67 -9.42 17.34
CA GLU A 176 9.08 -9.14 17.00
C GLU A 176 9.77 -8.21 18.03
N TRP A 177 9.04 -7.84 19.08
CA TRP A 177 9.44 -6.94 20.14
C TRP A 177 9.17 -7.63 21.48
N ILE A 178 10.21 -7.71 22.29
CA ILE A 178 10.12 -8.16 23.68
C ILE A 178 10.03 -6.89 24.54
N PRO A 179 9.04 -6.77 25.45
CA PRO A 179 9.02 -5.68 26.43
C PRO A 179 10.34 -5.64 27.19
N LEU A 180 10.86 -4.45 27.48
CA LEU A 180 12.12 -4.32 28.24
C LEU A 180 12.08 -5.02 29.60
N SER A 181 10.88 -5.19 30.19
CA SER A 181 10.66 -5.95 31.43
C SER A 181 10.90 -7.45 31.31
N ASP A 182 10.81 -7.98 30.09
CA ASP A 182 10.83 -9.42 29.82
C ASP A 182 12.18 -9.87 29.26
N ILE A 183 13.15 -8.94 29.17
CA ILE A 183 14.54 -9.24 28.83
C ILE A 183 15.26 -9.71 30.09
N ASP A 184 15.66 -10.98 30.11
CA ASP A 184 16.55 -11.49 31.14
C ASP A 184 18.00 -11.04 30.87
N ILE A 185 18.48 -10.12 31.70
CA ILE A 185 19.82 -9.53 31.57
C ILE A 185 20.95 -10.55 31.72
N ARG A 186 20.69 -11.70 32.38
CA ARG A 186 21.71 -12.72 32.64
C ARG A 186 21.96 -13.61 31.43
N SER A 187 20.93 -13.84 30.62
CA SER A 187 21.04 -14.66 29.40
C SER A 187 21.25 -13.84 28.13
N PHE A 188 21.06 -12.52 28.18
CA PHE A 188 21.13 -11.65 27.00
C PHE A 188 22.51 -11.57 26.34
N TYR A 189 23.60 -11.68 27.12
CA TYR A 189 24.97 -11.61 26.59
C TYR A 189 25.60 -12.98 26.31
N GLY A 190 24.90 -14.09 26.59
CA GLY A 190 25.46 -15.45 26.56
C GLY A 190 26.53 -15.67 27.64
N ASP A 191 26.71 -16.93 28.05
CA ASP A 191 27.88 -17.36 28.86
C ASP A 191 29.13 -17.54 27.98
#